data_AF-A0A7J9WZE4-F1
#
_entry.id   AF-A0A7J9WZE4-F1
#
_cell.length_a   1.000
_cell.length_b   1.000
_cell.length_c   1.000
_cell.angle_alpha   90.00
_cell.angle_beta   90.00
_cell.angle_gamma   90.00
#
_symmetry.space_group_name_H-M   'P 1'
#
loop_
_entity.id
_entity.type
_entity.pdbx_description
1 polymer ?
#
loop_
_entity_poly.entity_id
_entity_poly.type
_entity_poly.pdbx_seq_one_letter_code
_entity_poly.pdbx_strand_id
1 'polypeptide(L)'
;MPMVDRDRPSAGGSRPTELEARFDGHLRDPEEVLRRARELLLRPHDGTPDAAGGAGTGLESKPWTPSIQGSLDVAGTVEGFVTKSGALDIEDFRLLERERHTRNYVILVDHSGSMVGRKLELGATMAAVLAQLSAAGRADYAVVAFDDQLSEIKPLGEQRDVEGVVDTILRLPEGRATRL
;
A
#
# COMPACT_ATOMS: atom_id res chain seq x y z
N MET A 1 -5.84 -49.67 -1.90
CA MET A 1 -5.94 -48.22 -1.67
C MET A 1 -5.77 -47.94 -0.18
N PRO A 2 -4.61 -47.42 0.28
CA PRO A 2 -4.51 -46.74 1.56
C PRO A 2 -4.24 -45.24 1.36
N MET A 3 -5.00 -44.43 2.09
CA MET A 3 -4.92 -42.96 2.17
C MET A 3 -3.57 -42.50 2.72
N VAL A 4 -3.00 -41.49 2.07
CA VAL A 4 -1.81 -40.76 2.54
C VAL A 4 -2.24 -39.81 3.65
N ASP A 5 -1.73 -40.04 4.85
CA ASP A 5 -1.77 -39.11 5.98
C ASP A 5 -0.81 -37.95 5.69
N ARG A 6 -1.35 -36.74 5.51
CA ARG A 6 -0.60 -35.49 5.41
C ARG A 6 -1.09 -34.54 6.49
N ASP A 7 -0.63 -34.75 7.71
CA ASP A 7 -0.59 -33.69 8.71
C ASP A 7 0.80 -33.63 9.35
N ARG A 8 1.62 -32.73 8.82
CA ARG A 8 2.75 -32.13 9.55
C ARG A 8 2.51 -30.62 9.55
N PRO A 9 2.27 -29.97 10.70
CA PRO A 9 2.22 -28.53 10.75
C PRO A 9 3.62 -27.98 10.52
N SER A 10 3.77 -27.18 9.46
CA SER A 10 4.97 -26.40 9.16
C SER A 10 5.15 -25.33 10.24
N ALA A 11 6.28 -25.38 10.94
CA ALA A 11 6.69 -24.34 11.87
C ALA A 11 7.14 -23.08 11.10
N GLY A 12 6.79 -21.90 11.62
CA GLY A 12 7.49 -20.65 11.30
C GLY A 12 6.74 -19.62 10.45
N GLY A 13 5.47 -19.37 10.72
CA GLY A 13 4.84 -18.08 10.39
C GLY A 13 4.77 -17.25 11.66
N SER A 14 5.56 -16.18 11.77
CA SER A 14 5.49 -15.24 12.88
C SER A 14 4.05 -14.76 13.05
N ARG A 15 3.50 -14.99 14.26
CA ARG A 15 2.08 -14.76 14.54
C ARG A 15 1.74 -13.25 14.49
N PRO A 16 0.49 -12.88 14.13
CA PRO A 16 -0.02 -11.51 14.20
C PRO A 16 0.02 -10.86 15.60
N THR A 17 0.34 -11.63 16.64
CA THR A 17 0.25 -11.25 18.06
C THR A 17 1.25 -10.16 18.48
N GLU A 18 2.36 -9.97 17.76
CA GLU A 18 3.32 -8.90 18.08
C GLU A 18 2.81 -7.51 17.72
N LEU A 19 1.89 -7.41 16.75
CA LEU A 19 1.23 -6.16 16.41
C LEU A 19 0.18 -5.79 17.47
N GLU A 20 -0.47 -6.79 18.07
CA GLU A 20 -1.59 -6.62 19.01
C GLU A 20 -1.18 -5.95 20.34
N ALA A 21 0.05 -6.19 20.82
CA ALA A 21 0.51 -5.75 22.14
C ALA A 21 0.89 -4.25 22.24
N ARG A 22 0.94 -3.51 21.13
CA ARG A 22 1.49 -2.14 21.10
C ARG A 22 0.45 -1.00 21.06
N PHE A 23 -0.84 -1.32 21.00
CA PHE A 23 -1.90 -0.32 20.77
C PHE A 23 -2.69 0.10 22.02
N ASP A 24 -2.13 0.00 23.23
CA ASP A 24 -2.78 0.48 24.45
C ASP A 24 -2.53 1.97 24.70
N GLY A 25 -3.48 2.82 24.28
CA GLY A 25 -3.58 4.20 24.75
C GLY A 25 -4.28 5.11 23.74
N HIS A 26 -5.41 5.69 24.15
CA HIS A 26 -6.25 6.68 23.44
C HIS A 26 -7.21 6.16 22.36
N LEU A 27 -8.36 5.67 22.86
CA LEU A 27 -9.53 5.33 22.07
C LEU A 27 -10.08 6.56 21.31
N ARG A 28 -9.94 6.55 19.98
CA ARG A 28 -10.47 7.52 18.99
C ARG A 28 -9.77 8.88 18.86
N ASP A 29 -8.45 8.95 18.96
CA ASP A 29 -7.70 10.17 18.62
C ASP A 29 -7.12 10.11 17.18
N PRO A 30 -7.60 10.93 16.23
CA PRO A 30 -7.07 10.98 14.87
C PRO A 30 -5.60 11.37 14.80
N GLU A 31 -5.11 12.27 15.66
CA GLU A 31 -3.72 12.71 15.65
C GLU A 31 -2.78 11.56 16.04
N GLU A 32 -3.18 10.76 17.03
CA GLU A 32 -2.45 9.57 17.45
C GLU A 32 -2.37 8.52 16.34
N VAL A 33 -3.45 8.32 15.58
CA VAL A 33 -3.46 7.41 14.41
C VAL A 33 -2.46 7.86 13.36
N LEU A 34 -2.43 9.16 13.03
CA LEU A 34 -1.51 9.72 12.06
C LEU A 34 -0.05 9.65 12.53
N ARG A 35 0.17 9.94 13.81
CA ARG A 35 1.48 9.82 14.45
C ARG A 35 1.99 8.38 14.37
N ARG A 36 1.16 7.38 14.73
CA ARG A 36 1.50 5.95 14.62
C ARG A 36 1.78 5.53 13.19
N ALA A 37 0.98 5.99 12.23
CA ALA A 37 1.20 5.67 10.82
C ALA A 37 2.56 6.18 10.32
N ARG A 38 2.96 7.39 10.72
CA ARG A 38 4.30 7.94 10.42
C ARG A 38 5.40 7.10 11.07
N GLU A 39 5.23 6.70 12.32
CA GLU A 39 6.19 5.82 13.00
C GLU A 39 6.34 4.46 12.29
N LEU A 40 5.25 3.88 11.81
CA LEU A 40 5.28 2.61 11.07
C LEU A 40 6.04 2.73 9.75
N LEU A 41 5.96 3.88 9.07
CA LEU A 41 6.68 4.14 7.82
C LEU A 41 8.17 4.46 8.04
N LEU A 42 8.49 5.11 9.16
CA LEU A 42 9.87 5.48 9.50
C LEU A 42 10.67 4.30 10.06
N ARG A 43 10.01 3.22 10.49
CA ARG A 43 10.69 2.01 10.94
C ARG A 43 11.41 1.35 9.75
N PRO A 44 12.75 1.23 9.80
CA PRO A 44 13.46 0.39 8.85
C PRO A 44 12.89 -1.03 8.98
N HIS A 45 12.40 -1.60 7.88
CA HIS A 45 12.05 -3.01 7.85
C HIS A 45 13.35 -3.84 7.85
N ASP A 46 13.89 -4.09 9.04
CA ASP A 46 14.90 -5.11 9.24
C ASP A 46 14.22 -6.48 9.10
N GLY A 47 14.38 -7.10 7.91
CA GLY A 47 14.30 -8.55 7.80
C GLY A 47 13.04 -9.18 7.22
N THR A 48 12.18 -8.47 6.48
CA THR A 48 11.24 -9.18 5.58
C THR A 48 11.95 -9.42 4.25
N PRO A 49 12.28 -10.66 3.86
CA PRO A 49 12.79 -10.90 2.51
C PRO A 49 11.74 -10.40 1.52
N ASP A 50 12.23 -9.69 0.50
CA ASP A 50 11.50 -9.09 -0.61
C ASP A 50 10.87 -10.15 -1.53
N ALA A 51 10.34 -11.24 -0.97
CA ALA A 51 9.84 -12.41 -1.70
C ALA A 51 8.50 -12.17 -2.43
N ALA A 52 7.94 -10.96 -2.36
CA ALA A 52 6.84 -10.50 -3.21
C ALA A 52 6.85 -8.96 -3.39
N GLY A 53 8.01 -8.32 -3.20
CA GLY A 53 8.04 -7.00 -2.54
C GLY A 53 8.85 -5.87 -3.19
N GLY A 54 9.70 -6.13 -4.18
CA GLY A 54 10.54 -5.08 -4.76
C GLY A 54 9.73 -4.04 -5.55
N ALA A 55 10.14 -2.77 -5.45
CA ALA A 55 9.98 -1.85 -6.58
C ALA A 55 10.39 -2.62 -7.86
N GLY A 56 9.59 -2.53 -8.93
CA GLY A 56 9.77 -3.36 -10.12
C GLY A 56 11.24 -3.45 -10.50
N THR A 57 11.75 -4.67 -10.61
CA THR A 57 13.10 -4.89 -11.16
C THR A 57 13.18 -4.47 -12.63
N GLY A 58 12.03 -4.14 -13.25
CA GLY A 58 11.94 -3.55 -14.57
C GLY A 58 12.52 -2.14 -14.58
N LEU A 59 13.63 -1.98 -15.30
CA LEU A 59 14.03 -0.68 -15.83
C LEU A 59 13.32 -0.51 -17.17
N GLU A 60 12.55 0.56 -17.29
CA GLU A 60 11.86 0.93 -18.52
C GLU A 60 12.69 2.02 -19.23
N SER A 61 13.02 1.79 -20.49
CA SER A 61 13.74 2.76 -21.32
C SER A 61 12.75 3.76 -21.93
N LYS A 62 12.79 5.02 -21.50
CA LYS A 62 11.91 6.10 -21.98
C LYS A 62 12.68 7.24 -22.64
N PRO A 63 12.11 7.94 -23.63
CA PRO A 63 12.68 9.17 -24.15
C PRO A 63 12.90 10.20 -23.04
N TRP A 64 13.98 10.97 -23.12
CA TRP A 64 14.29 11.99 -22.15
C TRP A 64 13.25 13.11 -22.20
N THR A 65 12.82 13.53 -21.00
CA THR A 65 12.04 14.75 -20.80
C THR A 65 12.64 15.50 -19.61
N PRO A 66 12.40 16.81 -19.47
CA PRO A 66 12.86 17.57 -18.31
C PRO A 66 12.35 17.04 -16.96
N SER A 67 11.27 16.25 -16.95
CA SER A 67 10.66 15.68 -15.75
C SER A 67 11.17 14.27 -15.40
N ILE A 68 11.79 13.55 -16.34
CA ILE A 68 12.30 12.20 -16.09
C ILE A 68 13.66 12.27 -15.39
N GLN A 69 13.79 11.46 -14.34
CA GLN A 69 15.03 11.24 -13.61
C GLN A 69 15.40 9.76 -13.71
N GLY A 70 16.65 9.46 -14.05
CA GLY A 70 17.11 8.09 -14.27
C GLY A 70 18.54 8.04 -14.79
N SER A 71 19.04 6.83 -15.00
CA SER A 71 20.34 6.63 -15.65
C SER A 71 20.19 6.62 -17.17
N LEU A 72 21.18 7.12 -17.90
CA LEU A 72 21.19 7.06 -19.36
C LEU A 72 21.17 5.61 -19.86
N ASP A 73 20.20 5.27 -20.72
CA ASP A 73 20.20 4.04 -21.50
C ASP A 73 21.13 4.22 -22.71
N VAL A 74 22.40 3.90 -22.53
CA VAL A 74 23.40 4.04 -23.59
C VAL A 74 23.06 3.15 -24.78
N ALA A 75 22.59 1.92 -24.55
CA ALA A 75 22.28 0.98 -25.61
C ALA A 75 21.10 1.49 -26.48
N GLY A 76 19.99 1.86 -25.83
CA GLY A 76 18.82 2.40 -26.55
C GLY A 76 19.09 3.74 -27.22
N THR A 77 19.92 4.60 -26.62
CA THR A 77 20.32 5.88 -27.24
C THR A 77 21.20 5.65 -28.48
N VAL A 78 22.16 4.73 -28.41
CA VAL A 78 23.05 4.40 -29.54
C VAL A 78 22.26 3.73 -30.68
N GLU A 79 21.29 2.87 -30.36
CA GLU A 79 20.41 2.28 -31.37
C GLU A 79 19.58 3.34 -32.10
N GLY A 80 19.05 4.33 -31.37
CA GLY A 80 18.37 5.49 -31.94
C GLY A 80 19.29 6.32 -32.85
N PHE A 81 20.52 6.58 -32.41
CA PHE A 81 21.55 7.28 -33.20
C PHE A 81 21.86 6.58 -34.53
N VAL A 82 22.05 5.25 -34.49
CA VAL A 82 22.31 4.46 -35.70
C VAL A 82 21.10 4.51 -36.63
N THR A 83 19.88 4.37 -36.09
CA THR A 83 18.64 4.42 -36.86
C THR A 83 18.45 5.76 -37.55
N LYS A 84 18.80 6.86 -36.88
CA LYS A 84 18.75 8.23 -37.43
C LYS A 84 19.96 8.62 -38.27
N SER A 85 20.81 7.66 -38.67
CA SER A 85 21.98 7.90 -39.51
C SER A 85 22.93 8.97 -38.95
N GLY A 86 23.05 9.05 -37.63
CA GLY A 86 23.98 9.92 -36.94
C GLY A 86 23.44 11.30 -36.54
N ALA A 87 22.16 11.60 -36.80
CA ALA A 87 21.50 12.76 -36.20
C ALA A 87 21.04 12.42 -34.78
N LEU A 88 21.38 13.27 -33.81
CA LEU A 88 20.98 13.12 -32.42
C LEU A 88 20.34 14.42 -31.94
N ASP A 89 19.05 14.37 -31.63
CA ASP A 89 18.33 15.44 -30.96
C ASP A 89 18.21 15.15 -29.46
N ILE A 90 17.83 16.14 -28.65
CA ILE A 90 17.74 15.95 -27.20
C ILE A 90 16.65 14.93 -26.81
N GLU A 91 15.64 14.76 -27.67
CA GLU A 91 14.56 13.79 -27.53
C GLU A 91 15.00 12.33 -27.84
N ASP A 92 16.20 12.15 -28.43
CA ASP A 92 16.74 10.82 -28.75
C ASP A 92 17.50 10.18 -27.59
N PHE A 93 17.85 10.98 -26.58
CA PHE A 93 18.40 10.43 -25.34
C PHE A 93 17.33 9.60 -24.66
N ARG A 94 17.67 8.36 -24.29
CA ARG A 94 16.78 7.48 -23.55
C ARG A 94 17.30 7.30 -22.13
N LEU A 95 16.41 7.34 -21.14
CA LEU A 95 16.73 7.10 -19.75
C LEU A 95 16.04 5.83 -19.27
N LEU A 96 16.75 5.06 -18.46
CA LEU A 96 16.22 3.95 -17.68
C LEU A 96 15.53 4.54 -16.45
N GLU A 97 14.20 4.48 -16.45
CA GLU A 97 13.38 4.78 -15.30
C GLU A 97 13.02 3.47 -14.59
N ARG A 98 13.02 3.46 -13.24
CA ARG A 98 12.48 2.31 -12.50
C ARG A 98 10.97 2.26 -12.67
N GLU A 99 10.45 1.12 -13.12
CA GLU A 99 9.02 0.90 -13.23
C GLU A 99 8.37 1.03 -11.85
N ARG A 100 7.56 2.08 -11.68
CA ARG A 100 6.81 2.30 -10.45
C ARG A 100 5.55 1.45 -10.52
N HIS A 101 5.61 0.25 -9.94
CA HIS A 101 4.39 -0.51 -9.70
C HIS A 101 3.59 0.16 -8.60
N THR A 102 2.51 0.84 -8.98
CA THR A 102 1.47 1.29 -8.04
C THR A 102 0.70 0.06 -7.59
N ARG A 103 0.86 -0.34 -6.32
CA ARG A 103 0.07 -1.42 -5.74
C ARG A 103 -1.29 -0.90 -5.29
N ASN A 104 -2.34 -1.59 -5.69
CA ASN A 104 -3.70 -1.26 -5.27
C ASN A 104 -4.08 -2.09 -4.04
N TYR A 105 -4.46 -1.43 -2.95
CA TYR A 105 -4.88 -2.06 -1.71
C TYR A 105 -6.35 -1.76 -1.41
N VAL A 106 -7.06 -2.69 -0.77
CA VAL A 106 -8.42 -2.44 -0.30
C VAL A 106 -8.48 -2.80 1.18
N ILE A 107 -8.92 -1.86 2.00
CA ILE A 107 -9.21 -2.08 3.41
C ILE A 107 -10.70 -2.34 3.53
N LEU A 108 -11.05 -3.57 3.94
CA LEU A 108 -12.41 -3.93 4.32
C LEU A 108 -12.52 -3.81 5.84
N VAL A 109 -13.37 -2.88 6.28
CA VAL A 109 -13.69 -2.65 7.69
C VAL A 109 -15.06 -3.26 7.97
N ASP A 110 -15.09 -4.37 8.73
CA ASP A 110 -16.35 -4.86 9.29
C ASP A 110 -16.86 -3.79 10.26
N HIS A 111 -18.16 -3.50 10.28
CA HIS A 111 -18.75 -2.65 11.31
C HIS A 111 -19.82 -3.36 12.14
N SER A 112 -19.91 -4.69 12.09
CA SER A 112 -20.67 -5.50 13.05
C SER A 112 -20.37 -5.07 14.49
N GLY A 113 -21.33 -5.20 15.41
CA GLY A 113 -21.19 -4.73 16.81
C GLY A 113 -19.96 -5.23 17.61
N SER A 114 -19.11 -6.07 17.02
CA SER A 114 -17.79 -6.48 17.52
C SER A 114 -16.63 -5.54 17.14
N MET A 115 -16.87 -4.54 16.29
CA MET A 115 -15.91 -3.60 15.73
C MET A 115 -15.93 -2.27 16.49
N VAL A 116 -15.51 -2.34 17.75
CA VAL A 116 -15.42 -1.19 18.65
C VAL A 116 -13.97 -1.02 19.11
N GLY A 117 -13.55 0.22 19.28
CA GLY A 117 -12.25 0.57 19.84
C GLY A 117 -11.07 0.16 18.96
N ARG A 118 -10.21 -0.74 19.47
CA ARG A 118 -8.89 -1.06 18.89
C ARG A 118 -8.94 -1.52 17.43
N LYS A 119 -9.97 -2.26 17.02
CA LYS A 119 -10.07 -2.77 15.64
C LYS A 119 -10.31 -1.64 14.62
N LEU A 120 -11.10 -0.64 15.00
CA LEU A 120 -11.31 0.56 14.17
C LEU A 120 -10.04 1.40 14.08
N GLU A 121 -9.32 1.56 15.20
CA GLU A 121 -8.01 2.24 15.19
C GLU A 121 -7.00 1.55 14.29
N LEU A 122 -6.95 0.22 14.31
CA LEU A 122 -6.07 -0.53 13.42
C LEU A 122 -6.44 -0.26 11.95
N GLY A 123 -7.73 -0.32 11.61
CA GLY A 123 -8.22 0.02 10.27
C GLY A 123 -7.85 1.44 9.85
N ALA A 124 -8.05 2.41 10.74
CA ALA A 124 -7.70 3.81 10.51
C ALA A 124 -6.19 4.02 10.37
N THR A 125 -5.38 3.32 11.17
CA THR A 125 -3.91 3.36 11.09
C THR A 125 -3.41 2.78 9.78
N MET A 126 -3.98 1.65 9.33
CA MET A 126 -3.65 1.10 8.01
C MET A 126 -4.03 2.06 6.88
N ALA A 127 -5.21 2.69 6.95
CA ALA A 127 -5.62 3.69 5.96
C ALA A 127 -4.65 4.88 5.91
N ALA A 128 -4.23 5.38 7.07
CA ALA A 128 -3.25 6.45 7.19
C ALA A 128 -1.86 6.07 6.63
N VAL A 129 -1.41 4.83 6.84
CA VAL A 129 -0.15 4.32 6.25
C VAL A 129 -0.27 4.24 4.73
N LEU A 130 -1.33 3.64 4.21
CA LEU A 130 -1.54 3.49 2.77
C LEU A 130 -1.70 4.83 2.06
N ALA A 131 -2.32 5.80 2.71
CA ALA A 131 -2.49 7.12 2.13
C ALA A 131 -1.17 7.89 2.02
N GLN A 132 -0.25 7.74 2.98
CA GLN A 132 1.10 8.27 2.86
C GLN A 132 1.88 7.60 1.73
N LEU A 133 1.74 6.28 1.58
CA LEU A 133 2.33 5.56 0.43
C LEU A 133 1.71 6.01 -0.90
N SER A 134 0.42 6.35 -0.90
CA SER A 134 -0.29 6.86 -2.07
C SER A 134 0.14 8.28 -2.45
N ALA A 135 0.30 9.18 -1.48
CA ALA A 135 0.88 10.50 -1.70
C ALA A 135 2.31 10.43 -2.26
N ALA A 136 3.07 9.38 -1.92
CA ALA A 136 4.40 9.12 -2.48
C ALA A 136 4.38 8.42 -3.86
N GLY A 137 3.20 8.15 -4.42
CA GLY A 137 3.02 7.46 -5.70
C GLY A 137 3.47 5.99 -5.69
N ARG A 138 3.48 5.35 -4.52
CA ARG A 138 3.89 3.95 -4.34
C ARG A 138 2.71 2.98 -4.25
N ALA A 139 1.51 3.49 -4.00
CA ALA A 139 0.31 2.71 -3.84
C ALA A 139 -0.94 3.51 -4.20
N ASP A 140 -2.05 2.82 -4.43
CA ASP A 140 -3.38 3.38 -4.30
C ASP A 140 -4.18 2.51 -3.33
N TYR A 141 -5.21 3.07 -2.72
CA TYR A 141 -6.00 2.36 -1.73
C TYR A 141 -7.50 2.68 -1.83
N ALA A 142 -8.32 1.74 -1.40
CA ALA A 142 -9.74 1.98 -1.13
C ALA A 142 -10.06 1.57 0.30
N VAL A 143 -11.10 2.20 0.87
CA VAL A 143 -11.63 1.85 2.19
C VAL A 143 -13.12 1.62 2.05
N VAL A 144 -13.55 0.43 2.44
CA VAL A 144 -14.93 -0.02 2.37
C VAL A 144 -15.35 -0.50 3.76
N ALA A 145 -16.43 0.07 4.30
CA ALA A 145 -17.09 -0.45 5.49
C ALA A 145 -18.24 -1.38 5.08
N PHE A 146 -18.45 -2.46 5.83
CA PHE A 146 -19.52 -3.41 5.55
C PHE A 146 -20.26 -3.88 6.81
N ASP A 147 -21.59 -3.95 6.73
CA ASP A 147 -22.50 -4.65 7.64
C ASP A 147 -23.55 -5.47 6.84
N ASP A 148 -24.84 -5.10 6.92
CA ASP A 148 -25.89 -5.54 6.01
C ASP A 148 -25.83 -4.81 4.66
N GLN A 149 -25.09 -3.70 4.56
CA GLN A 149 -24.84 -2.94 3.35
C GLN A 149 -23.35 -2.63 3.20
N LEU A 150 -22.93 -2.35 1.96
CA LEU A 150 -21.58 -1.90 1.65
C LEU A 150 -21.56 -0.37 1.60
N SER A 151 -20.67 0.27 2.37
CA SER A 151 -20.47 1.72 2.36
C SER A 151 -19.02 2.04 1.99
N GLU A 152 -18.82 2.69 0.86
CA GLU A 152 -17.50 3.16 0.45
C GLU A 152 -17.11 4.42 1.24
N ILE A 153 -16.05 4.31 2.04
CA ILE A 153 -15.47 5.45 2.76
C ILE A 153 -14.52 6.22 1.84
N LYS A 154 -13.74 5.49 1.03
CA LYS A 154 -12.86 6.06 0.01
C LYS A 154 -12.78 5.11 -1.18
N PRO A 155 -13.21 5.52 -2.39
CA PRO A 155 -13.06 4.68 -3.57
C PRO A 155 -11.61 4.68 -4.07
N LEU A 156 -11.29 3.66 -4.87
CA LEU A 156 -9.99 3.53 -5.54
C LEU A 156 -9.87 4.62 -6.62
N GLY A 157 -8.68 5.21 -6.79
CA GLY A 157 -8.41 6.26 -7.78
C GLY A 157 -8.88 7.66 -7.39
N GLU A 158 -9.66 7.82 -6.31
CA GLU A 158 -10.06 9.12 -5.79
C GLU A 158 -9.02 9.65 -4.80
N GLN A 159 -8.60 10.91 -4.99
CA GLN A 159 -7.83 11.60 -3.97
C GLN A 159 -8.76 12.15 -2.91
N ARG A 160 -8.54 11.72 -1.68
CA ARG A 160 -9.30 12.16 -0.52
C ARG A 160 -8.36 12.48 0.61
N ASP A 161 -8.72 13.50 1.39
CA ASP A 161 -7.92 13.91 2.54
C ASP A 161 -7.83 12.78 3.58
N VAL A 162 -6.62 12.58 4.09
CA VAL A 162 -6.28 11.50 5.02
C VAL A 162 -6.97 11.69 6.36
N GLU A 163 -6.99 12.92 6.87
CA GLU A 163 -7.64 13.23 8.14
C GLU A 163 -9.13 12.92 8.06
N GLY A 164 -9.78 13.32 6.96
CA GLY A 164 -11.18 12.99 6.68
C GLY A 164 -11.46 11.49 6.58
N VAL A 165 -10.60 10.70 5.92
CA VAL A 165 -10.76 9.24 5.83
C VAL A 165 -10.58 8.58 7.20
N VAL A 166 -9.56 8.97 7.96
CA VAL A 166 -9.29 8.46 9.32
C VAL A 166 -10.45 8.79 10.26
N ASP A 167 -10.91 10.04 10.28
CA ASP A 167 -12.03 10.47 11.11
C ASP A 167 -13.31 9.71 10.75
N THR A 168 -13.57 9.49 9.46
CA THR A 168 -14.72 8.70 9.01
C THR A 168 -14.66 7.25 9.52
N ILE A 169 -13.49 6.60 9.46
CA ILE A 169 -13.31 5.23 9.98
C ILE A 169 -13.50 5.19 11.50
N LEU A 170 -12.92 6.14 12.25
CA LEU A 170 -13.02 6.19 13.71
C LEU A 170 -14.43 6.52 14.21
N ARG A 171 -15.25 7.19 13.39
CA ARG A 171 -16.65 7.55 13.67
C ARG A 171 -17.66 6.56 13.11
N LEU A 172 -17.22 5.45 12.51
CA LEU A 172 -18.16 4.43 12.05
C LEU A 172 -19.11 4.04 13.21
N PRO A 173 -20.43 4.10 12.99
CA PRO A 173 -21.39 3.72 14.01
C PRO A 173 -21.20 2.25 14.37
N GLU A 174 -21.49 1.88 15.62
CA GLU A 174 -21.53 0.48 16.02
C GLU A 174 -22.67 -0.20 15.25
N GLY A 175 -22.34 -1.10 14.32
CA GLY A 175 -23.32 -1.81 13.51
C GLY A 175 -24.19 -2.71 14.38
N ARG A 176 -25.43 -2.92 13.93
CA ARG A 176 -26.36 -3.84 14.60
C ARG A 176 -25.76 -5.26 14.56
N ALA A 177 -25.96 -6.02 15.64
CA ALA A 177 -25.52 -7.41 15.68
C ALA A 177 -26.05 -8.18 14.46
N THR A 178 -25.15 -8.71 13.64
CA THR A 178 -25.45 -9.59 12.51
C THR A 178 -26.24 -10.79 13.04
N ARG A 179 -27.57 -10.83 12.81
CA ARG A 179 -28.38 -12.02 13.07
C ARG A 179 -28.24 -12.94 11.86
N LEU A 180 -27.40 -13.97 12.01
CA LEU A 180 -27.48 -15.20 11.21
C LEU A 180 -28.76 -15.97 11.56
#